data_AF-A0A1J3JMP0-F1
#
_entry.id   AF-A0A1J3JMP0-F1
#
_cell.length_a   1.000
_cell.length_b   1.000
_cell.length_c   1.000
_cell.angle_alpha   90.00
_cell.angle_beta   90.00
_cell.angle_gamma   90.00
#
_symmetry.space_group_name_H-M   'P 1'
#
loop_
_entity.id
_entity.type
_entity.pdbx_description
1 polymer ?
#
loop_
_entity_poly.entity_id
_entity_poly.type
_entity_poly.pdbx_seq_one_letter_code
_entity_poly.pdbx_strand_id
1 'polypeptide(L)'
;PADNAKRKTKIIEDNWYPIWDEEFSFPLTVPELALLRIEVREYDMSEKDDFGGQTCLPVSELKPGIRSVPLYDKKGEKMKSVRLLMRFVFE
;
A
#
# COMPACT_ATOMS: atom_id res chain seq x y z
N PRO A 1 17.53 -4.06 8.43
CA PRO A 1 16.84 -5.35 8.67
C PRO A 1 16.81 -6.17 7.37
N ALA A 2 16.93 -7.49 7.46
CA ALA A 2 16.94 -8.37 6.28
C ALA A 2 15.62 -8.32 5.49
N ASP A 3 14.50 -8.15 6.20
CA ASP A 3 13.14 -8.15 5.62
C ASP A 3 12.71 -6.78 5.03
N ASN A 4 13.55 -5.75 5.11
CA ASN A 4 13.19 -4.43 4.57
C ASN A 4 13.26 -4.44 3.04
N ALA A 5 12.09 -4.38 2.40
CA ALA A 5 11.99 -4.26 0.95
C ALA A 5 10.92 -3.23 0.55
N LYS A 6 11.08 -2.64 -0.64
CA LYS A 6 10.11 -1.72 -1.24
C LYS A 6 9.84 -2.13 -2.69
N ARG A 7 8.59 -2.01 -3.10
CA ARG A 7 8.12 -2.13 -4.49
C ARG A 7 7.23 -0.93 -4.81
N LYS A 8 7.11 -0.58 -6.08
CA LYS A 8 6.25 0.50 -6.58
C LYS A 8 5.47 -0.06 -7.76
N THR A 9 4.19 0.26 -7.83
CA THR A 9 3.37 -0.01 -9.01
C THR A 9 3.77 0.93 -10.15
N LYS A 10 3.23 0.67 -11.33
CA LYS A 10 3.26 1.61 -12.45
C LYS A 10 2.48 2.88 -12.08
N ILE A 11 2.90 3.98 -12.69
CA ILE A 11 2.15 5.24 -12.64
C ILE A 11 0.97 5.13 -13.61
N ILE A 12 -0.21 5.54 -13.16
CA ILE A 12 -1.41 5.67 -13.99
C ILE A 12 -1.77 7.15 -13.98
N GLU A 13 -1.69 7.80 -15.13
CA GLU A 13 -1.96 9.23 -15.29
C GLU A 13 -3.46 9.48 -15.52
N ASP A 14 -3.96 10.59 -14.96
CA ASP A 14 -5.32 11.12 -15.21
C ASP A 14 -6.48 10.12 -15.00
N ASN A 15 -6.45 9.38 -13.89
CA ASN A 15 -7.51 8.42 -13.55
C ASN A 15 -7.91 8.50 -12.07
N TRP A 16 -9.21 8.74 -11.81
CA TRP A 16 -9.78 8.83 -10.45
C TRP A 16 -10.02 7.45 -9.79
N TYR A 17 -9.96 6.36 -10.56
CA TYR A 17 -10.15 4.97 -10.13
C TYR A 17 -9.04 4.07 -10.70
N PRO A 18 -7.76 4.31 -10.33
CA PRO A 18 -6.65 3.55 -10.87
C PRO A 18 -6.79 2.05 -10.55
N ILE A 19 -6.61 1.22 -11.58
CA ILE A 19 -6.56 -0.24 -11.46
C ILE A 19 -5.15 -0.66 -11.87
N TRP A 20 -4.35 -1.08 -10.90
CA TRP A 20 -2.97 -1.51 -11.15
C TRP A 20 -2.89 -2.97 -11.60
N ASP A 21 -3.67 -3.87 -10.98
CA ASP A 21 -3.59 -5.33 -11.21
C ASP A 21 -2.13 -5.85 -11.16
N GLU A 22 -1.35 -5.31 -10.21
CA GLU A 22 0.04 -5.68 -9.97
C GLU A 22 0.17 -6.48 -8.67
N GLU A 23 1.04 -7.48 -8.71
CA GLU A 23 1.30 -8.37 -7.59
C GLU A 23 2.75 -8.24 -7.13
N PHE A 24 2.96 -8.29 -5.81
CA PHE A 24 4.28 -8.23 -5.20
C PHE A 24 4.43 -9.33 -4.16
N SER A 25 5.56 -10.02 -4.20
CA SER A 25 5.95 -11.03 -3.22
C SER A 25 7.09 -10.50 -2.35
N PHE A 26 6.95 -10.68 -1.05
CA PHE A 26 7.93 -10.29 -0.05
C PHE A 26 8.30 -11.51 0.78
N PRO A 27 9.49 -12.12 0.59
CA PRO A 27 9.97 -13.16 1.49
C PRO A 27 10.30 -12.52 2.84
N LEU A 28 9.71 -13.02 3.92
CA LEU A 28 9.91 -12.53 5.27
C LEU A 28 10.57 -13.62 6.12
N THR A 29 11.63 -13.26 6.84
CA THR A 29 12.30 -14.16 7.78
C THR A 29 11.63 -14.16 9.14
N VAL A 30 11.07 -13.03 9.59
CA VAL A 30 10.41 -12.88 10.90
C VAL A 30 9.08 -12.11 10.71
N PRO A 31 8.04 -12.75 10.13
CA PRO A 31 6.78 -12.08 9.77
C PRO A 31 6.04 -11.46 10.98
N GLU A 32 6.21 -11.98 12.19
CA GLU A 32 5.61 -11.48 13.43
C GLU A 32 6.11 -10.09 13.84
N LEU A 33 7.29 -9.67 13.34
CA LEU A 33 7.85 -8.34 13.55
C LEU A 33 7.67 -7.42 12.33
N ALA A 34 7.10 -7.93 11.24
CA ALA A 34 7.02 -7.22 9.97
C ALA A 34 5.77 -6.32 9.90
N LEU A 35 5.94 -5.17 9.23
CA LEU A 35 4.87 -4.22 8.92
C LEU A 35 4.76 -4.07 7.40
N LEU A 36 3.55 -4.20 6.87
CA LEU A 36 3.23 -3.84 5.51
C LEU A 36 2.76 -2.38 5.47
N ARG A 37 3.60 -1.49 4.93
CA ARG A 37 3.23 -0.10 4.67
C ARG A 37 2.85 0.08 3.21
N ILE A 38 1.65 0.60 2.97
CA ILE A 38 1.21 1.05 1.65
C ILE A 38 1.15 2.56 1.66
N GLU A 39 1.74 3.20 0.65
CA GLU A 39 1.72 4.65 0.48
C GLU A 39 1.34 4.96 -0.96
N VAL A 40 0.26 5.72 -1.12
CA VAL A 40 -0.21 6.22 -2.40
C VAL A 40 0.38 7.61 -2.60
N ARG A 41 0.87 7.86 -3.81
CA ARG A 41 1.39 9.15 -4.21
C ARG A 41 0.81 9.59 -5.55
N GLU A 42 0.60 10.88 -5.67
CA GLU A 42 0.28 11.56 -6.92
C GLU A 42 1.61 11.87 -7.61
N TYR A 43 1.80 11.30 -8.81
CA TYR A 43 3.03 11.50 -9.56
C TYR A 43 3.04 12.89 -10.18
N ASP A 44 4.11 13.63 -9.96
CA ASP A 44 4.39 14.91 -10.61
C ASP A 44 5.69 14.78 -11.41
N MET A 45 5.64 15.09 -12.71
CA MET A 45 6.82 15.02 -13.59
C MET A 45 7.87 16.09 -13.27
N SER A 46 7.47 17.20 -12.65
CA SER A 46 8.27 18.40 -12.44
C SER A 46 8.70 18.61 -10.99
N GLU A 47 7.94 18.07 -10.05
CA GLU A 47 8.19 18.19 -8.61
C GLU A 47 8.28 16.83 -7.91
N LYS A 48 8.31 16.86 -6.57
CA LYS A 48 8.30 15.65 -5.75
C LYS A 48 6.88 15.12 -5.67
N ASP A 49 6.69 13.83 -5.98
CA ASP A 49 5.43 13.11 -5.82
C ASP A 49 4.68 13.51 -4.53
N ASP A 50 3.45 13.99 -4.70
CA ASP A 50 2.59 14.42 -3.62
C ASP A 50 2.01 13.23 -2.86
N PHE A 51 1.75 13.43 -1.57
CA PHE A 51 1.24 12.36 -0.71
C PHE A 51 -0.28 12.23 -0.86
N GLY A 52 -0.75 11.11 -1.38
CA GLY A 52 -2.18 10.82 -1.56
C GLY A 52 -2.83 10.04 -0.40
N GLY A 53 -2.02 9.39 0.44
CA GLY A 53 -2.51 8.64 1.61
C GLY A 53 -1.62 7.46 1.96
N GLN A 54 -1.79 6.90 3.16
CA GLN A 54 -1.06 5.71 3.58
C GLN A 54 -1.89 4.76 4.45
N THR A 55 -1.39 3.56 4.61
CA THR A 55 -1.73 2.68 5.72
C THR A 55 -0.50 1.88 6.16
N CYS A 56 -0.50 1.39 7.39
CA CYS A 56 0.55 0.54 7.93
C CYS A 56 -0.10 -0.57 8.74
N LEU A 57 0.13 -1.82 8.33
CA LEU A 57 -0.58 -3.00 8.83
C LEU A 57 0.44 -4.01 9.37
N PRO A 58 0.29 -4.52 10.60
CA PRO A 58 1.04 -5.69 11.06
C PRO A 58 0.78 -6.87 10.14
N VAL A 59 1.84 -7.53 9.66
CA VAL A 59 1.69 -8.69 8.76
C VAL A 59 0.91 -9.80 9.45
N SER A 60 1.12 -9.98 10.76
CA SER A 60 0.40 -10.94 11.61
C SER A 60 -1.12 -10.73 11.70
N GLU A 61 -1.62 -9.53 11.39
CA GLU A 61 -3.05 -9.20 11.44
C GLU A 61 -3.73 -9.26 10.07
N LEU A 62 -2.96 -9.45 8.99
CA LEU A 62 -3.51 -9.53 7.65
C LEU A 62 -4.31 -10.83 7.47
N LYS A 63 -5.41 -10.74 6.73
CA LYS A 63 -6.27 -11.88 6.40
C LYS A 63 -6.22 -12.16 4.90
N PRO A 64 -6.10 -13.43 4.47
CA PRO A 64 -6.00 -13.78 3.06
C PRO A 64 -7.25 -13.40 2.27
N GLY A 65 -7.12 -13.35 0.94
CA GLY A 65 -8.19 -13.02 0.02
C GLY A 65 -8.30 -11.52 -0.27
N ILE A 66 -9.41 -11.11 -0.88
CA ILE A 66 -9.67 -9.72 -1.28
C ILE A 66 -10.14 -8.90 -0.07
N ARG A 67 -9.46 -7.77 0.19
CA ARG A 67 -9.72 -6.87 1.32
C ARG A 67 -9.79 -5.43 0.84
N SER A 68 -10.71 -4.67 1.45
CA SER A 68 -10.78 -3.22 1.31
C SER A 68 -9.93 -2.58 2.40
N VAL A 69 -8.88 -1.85 2.00
CA VAL A 69 -7.87 -1.26 2.86
C VAL A 69 -8.06 0.26 2.91
N PRO A 70 -8.44 0.85 4.06
CA PRO A 70 -8.60 2.30 4.16
C PRO A 70 -7.25 3.02 4.14
N LEU A 71 -7.25 4.24 3.61
CA LEU A 71 -6.10 5.15 3.69
C LEU A 71 -6.30 6.24 4.75
N TYR A 72 -5.17 6.76 5.22
CA TYR A 72 -5.04 7.79 6.23
C TYR A 72 -4.18 8.93 5.70
N ASP A 73 -4.48 10.15 6.13
CA ASP A 73 -3.74 11.33 5.73
C ASP A 73 -2.39 11.48 6.48
N LYS A 74 -1.71 12.61 6.27
CA LYS A 74 -0.42 12.91 6.95
C LYS A 74 -0.53 13.02 8.47
N LYS A 75 -1.72 13.33 9.00
CA LYS A 75 -2.00 13.44 10.43
C LYS A 75 -2.42 12.10 11.04
N GLY A 76 -2.62 11.07 10.22
CA GLY A 76 -3.16 9.78 10.64
C GLY A 76 -4.68 9.78 10.75
N GLU A 77 -5.37 10.78 10.18
CA GLU A 77 -6.83 10.81 10.15
C GLU A 77 -7.35 9.95 9.00
N LYS A 78 -8.37 9.14 9.27
CA LYS A 78 -8.95 8.23 8.29
C LYS A 78 -9.65 9.02 7.18
N MET A 79 -9.27 8.76 5.93
CA MET A 79 -9.94 9.31 4.76
C MET A 79 -11.29 8.59 4.57
N LYS A 80 -12.39 9.35 4.53
CA LYS A 80 -13.76 8.79 4.57
C LYS A 80 -14.08 7.88 3.38
N SER A 81 -13.66 8.30 2.19
CA SER A 81 -14.07 7.68 0.91
C SER A 81 -12.92 6.99 0.17
N VAL A 82 -11.70 7.01 0.71
CA VAL A 82 -10.51 6.53 0.00
C VAL A 82 -10.08 5.17 0.54
N ARG A 83 -10.06 4.17 -0.35
CA ARG A 83 -9.70 2.79 -0.04
C ARG A 83 -9.00 2.13 -1.23
N LEU A 84 -8.13 1.18 -0.93
CA LEU A 84 -7.53 0.29 -1.92
C LEU A 84 -8.21 -1.07 -1.84
N LEU A 85 -8.47 -1.69 -3.00
CA LEU A 85 -8.87 -3.09 -3.07
C LEU A 85 -7.62 -3.91 -3.31
N MET A 86 -7.29 -4.82 -2.39
CA MET A 86 -6.05 -5.60 -2.43
C MET A 86 -6.34 -7.07 -2.18
N ARG A 87 -5.58 -7.96 -2.81
CA ARG A 87 -5.59 -9.39 -2.51
C ARG A 87 -4.35 -9.76 -1.72
N PHE A 88 -4.54 -10.44 -0.59
CA PHE A 88 -3.44 -10.98 0.22
C PHE A 88 -3.37 -12.50 0.06
N VAL A 89 -2.17 -13.00 -0.20
CA VAL A 89 -1.85 -14.43 -0.29
C VAL A 89 -0.66 -14.68 0.64
N PHE A 90 -0.73 -15.76 1.41
CA PHE A 90 0.33 -16.22 2.31
C PHE A 90 0.66 -17.65 1.93
N GLU A 91 1.93 -17.94 1.74
CA GLU A 91 2.48 -19.25 1.40
C GLU A 91 3.40 -19.73 2.51
#